data_AF-A0A7J3JE48-F1
#
_entry.id   AF-A0A7J3JE48-F1
#
_cell.length_a   1.000
_cell.length_b   1.000
_cell.length_c   1.000
_cell.angle_alpha   90.00
_cell.angle_beta   90.00
_cell.angle_gamma   90.00
#
_symmetry.space_group_name_H-M   'P 1'
#
loop_
_entity.id
_entity.type
_entity.pdbx_description
1 polymer ?
#
loop_
_entity_poly.entity_id
_entity_poly.type
_entity_poly.pdbx_seq_one_letter_code
_entity_poly.pdbx_strand_id
1 'polypeptide(L)'
;MTSLSSKDKIEKNPETCPGLRDLLQPKPAYINCHVCGGELEIWSDEDKTTCPSCGAEWKRPDPSAACLQYCQFADKCRGIIESRKR
;
A
#
# COMPACT_ATOMS: atom_id res chain seq x y z
N MET A 1 47.57 -3.55 -8.98
CA MET A 1 46.60 -2.68 -8.28
C MET A 1 45.38 -2.49 -9.18
N THR A 2 44.36 -3.32 -9.02
CA THR A 2 43.00 -3.01 -9.50
C THR A 2 42.03 -3.92 -8.75
N SER A 3 41.73 -3.51 -7.52
CA SER A 3 40.58 -4.01 -6.78
C SER A 3 39.33 -3.45 -7.45
N LEU A 4 38.53 -4.29 -8.08
CA LEU A 4 37.14 -3.99 -8.38
C LEU A 4 36.30 -5.10 -7.77
N SER A 5 35.97 -4.88 -6.50
CA SER A 5 35.01 -5.66 -5.74
C SER A 5 33.60 -5.34 -6.25
N SER A 6 33.18 -6.05 -7.29
CA SER A 6 31.79 -6.05 -7.75
C SER A 6 30.94 -6.96 -6.86
N LYS A 7 30.64 -6.50 -5.65
CA LYS A 7 29.65 -7.11 -4.76
C LYS A 7 28.49 -6.13 -4.60
N ASP A 8 27.34 -6.52 -5.14
CA ASP A 8 26.01 -6.15 -4.62
C ASP A 8 25.60 -4.68 -4.72
N LYS A 9 25.51 -4.13 -5.93
CA LYS A 9 24.64 -2.97 -6.16
C LYS A 9 23.24 -3.46 -6.51
N ILE A 10 22.47 -3.90 -5.51
CA ILE A 10 21.02 -4.06 -5.65
C ILE A 10 20.47 -2.66 -5.89
N GLU A 11 20.18 -2.33 -7.15
CA GLU A 11 19.39 -1.16 -7.50
C GLU A 11 18.01 -1.34 -6.85
N LYS A 12 17.82 -0.67 -5.71
CA LYS A 12 16.56 -0.66 -4.96
C LYS A 12 15.54 0.14 -5.76
N ASN A 13 14.89 -0.52 -6.71
CA ASN A 13 13.77 0.04 -7.45
C ASN A 13 12.55 0.10 -6.51
N PRO A 14 12.01 1.27 -6.15
CA PRO A 14 10.78 1.35 -5.35
C PRO A 14 9.58 0.63 -5.98
N GLU A 15 9.65 0.35 -7.28
CA GLU A 15 8.66 -0.38 -8.04
C GLU A 15 8.62 -1.88 -7.72
N THR A 16 9.67 -2.44 -7.11
CA THR A 16 9.72 -3.86 -6.70
C THR A 16 9.37 -4.08 -5.24
N CYS A 17 9.13 -3.02 -4.45
CA CYS A 17 8.75 -3.16 -3.06
C CYS A 17 7.28 -3.62 -2.95
N PRO A 18 7.00 -4.83 -2.41
CA PRO A 18 5.64 -5.34 -2.36
C PRO A 18 4.73 -4.47 -1.49
N GLY A 19 5.25 -3.96 -0.37
CA GLY A 19 4.48 -3.10 0.55
C GLY A 19 4.25 -1.67 0.06
N LEU A 20 4.88 -1.27 -1.05
CA LEU A 20 4.71 0.06 -1.64
C LEU A 20 3.85 0.03 -2.91
N ARG A 21 3.70 -1.15 -3.53
CA ARG A 21 2.99 -1.32 -4.80
C ARG A 21 1.57 -0.78 -4.75
N ASP A 22 0.82 -1.16 -3.73
CA ASP A 22 -0.60 -0.80 -3.59
C ASP A 22 -0.82 0.66 -3.18
N LEU A 23 0.21 1.31 -2.63
CA LEU A 23 0.21 2.75 -2.31
C LEU A 23 0.58 3.61 -3.52
N LEU A 24 1.39 3.08 -4.45
CA LEU A 24 1.84 3.80 -5.64
C LEU A 24 0.92 3.60 -6.83
N GLN A 25 0.26 2.45 -6.91
CA GLN A 25 -0.68 2.09 -7.96
C GLN A 25 -1.94 1.50 -7.32
N PRO A 26 -2.78 2.36 -6.68
CA PRO A 26 -4.03 1.92 -6.09
C PRO A 26 -4.91 1.16 -7.09
N LYS A 27 -5.55 0.11 -6.60
CA LYS A 27 -6.51 -0.69 -7.37
C LYS A 27 -7.84 -0.77 -6.63
N PRO A 28 -8.97 -0.66 -7.35
CA PRO A 28 -10.26 -0.91 -6.74
C PRO A 28 -10.44 -2.40 -6.48
N ALA A 29 -11.10 -2.71 -5.36
CA ALA A 29 -11.59 -4.04 -5.02
C ALA A 29 -13.05 -3.94 -4.58
N TYR A 30 -13.82 -5.00 -4.82
CA TYR A 30 -15.23 -5.08 -4.44
C TYR A 30 -15.42 -6.17 -3.40
N ILE A 31 -16.13 -5.83 -2.33
CA ILE A 31 -16.43 -6.73 -1.21
C ILE A 31 -17.90 -6.61 -0.82
N ASN A 32 -18.40 -7.57 -0.04
CA ASN A 32 -19.75 -7.52 0.49
C ASN A 32 -19.79 -6.85 1.86
N CYS A 33 -20.82 -6.02 2.06
CA CYS A 33 -21.10 -5.40 3.34
C CYS A 33 -21.43 -6.47 4.39
N HIS A 34 -20.69 -6.45 5.50
CA HIS A 34 -20.92 -7.32 6.65
C HIS A 34 -22.26 -7.05 7.36
N VAL A 35 -22.95 -5.94 7.06
CA VAL A 35 -24.24 -5.56 7.66
C VAL A 35 -25.42 -5.92 6.74
N CYS A 36 -25.39 -5.48 5.49
CA CYS A 36 -26.55 -5.61 4.57
C CYS A 36 -26.30 -6.52 3.37
N GLY A 37 -25.08 -7.05 3.18
CA GLY A 37 -24.70 -7.87 2.02
C GLY A 37 -24.47 -7.10 0.71
N GLY A 38 -24.77 -5.80 0.67
CA GLY A 38 -24.55 -4.96 -0.52
C GLY A 38 -23.09 -4.89 -0.95
N GLU A 39 -22.85 -4.74 -2.25
CA GLU A 39 -21.51 -4.55 -2.78
C GLU A 39 -20.97 -3.17 -2.41
N LEU A 40 -19.70 -3.11 -2.03
CA LEU A 40 -18.99 -1.86 -1.76
C LEU A 40 -17.57 -1.92 -2.32
N GLU A 41 -17.14 -0.78 -2.82
CA GLU A 41 -15.82 -0.55 -3.38
C GLU A 41 -14.86 -0.09 -2.27
N ILE A 42 -13.65 -0.62 -2.29
CA ILE A 42 -12.52 -0.13 -1.49
C ILE A 42 -11.25 -0.11 -2.33
N TRP A 43 -10.48 0.97 -2.24
CA TRP A 43 -9.19 1.06 -2.89
C TRP A 43 -8.09 0.37 -2.08
N SER A 44 -7.06 -0.15 -2.75
CA SER A 44 -5.99 -0.90 -2.10
C SER A 44 -5.18 -0.07 -1.10
N ASP A 45 -5.14 1.25 -1.26
CA ASP A 45 -4.52 2.21 -0.34
C ASP A 45 -5.47 2.70 0.77
N GLU A 46 -6.74 2.33 0.74
CA GLU A 46 -7.73 2.67 1.77
C GLU A 46 -7.83 1.61 2.87
N ASP A 47 -7.92 2.08 4.12
CA ASP A 47 -8.15 1.23 5.30
C ASP A 47 -9.63 1.06 5.63
N LYS A 48 -10.49 1.89 5.05
CA LYS A 48 -11.92 1.90 5.33
C LYS A 48 -12.71 2.46 4.17
N THR A 49 -13.97 2.06 4.08
CA THR A 49 -14.93 2.57 3.11
C THR A 49 -16.33 2.55 3.73
N THR A 50 -17.28 3.24 3.13
CA THR A 50 -18.67 3.29 3.61
C THR A 50 -19.57 2.58 2.62
N CYS A 51 -20.40 1.65 3.11
CA CYS A 51 -21.35 0.94 2.27
C CYS A 51 -22.38 1.94 1.68
N PRO A 52 -22.51 2.04 0.34
CA PRO A 52 -23.45 2.96 -0.27
C PRO A 52 -24.91 2.55 -0.06
N SER A 53 -25.17 1.27 0.23
CA SER A 53 -26.53 0.73 0.38
C SER A 53 -27.14 0.95 1.77
N CYS A 54 -26.32 0.95 2.84
CA CYS A 54 -26.82 1.07 4.22
C CYS A 54 -26.07 2.06 5.10
N GLY A 55 -24.97 2.65 4.63
CA GLY A 55 -24.17 3.62 5.39
C GLY A 55 -23.24 3.01 6.45
N ALA A 56 -23.15 1.68 6.56
CA ALA A 56 -22.23 1.03 7.49
C ALA A 56 -20.77 1.24 7.06
N GLU A 57 -19.89 1.60 8.01
CA GLU A 57 -18.44 1.69 7.79
C GLU A 57 -17.83 0.27 7.81
N TRP A 58 -17.08 -0.08 6.76
CA TRP A 58 -16.25 -1.29 6.74
C TRP A 58 -14.79 -0.90 6.91
N LYS A 59 -14.05 -1.64 7.76
CA LYS A 59 -12.61 -1.45 7.99
C LYS A 59 -11.85 -2.70 7.61
N ARG A 60 -10.69 -2.49 6.99
CA ARG A 60 -9.77 -3.56 6.64
C ARG A 60 -9.19 -4.19 7.93
N PRO A 61 -9.12 -5.53 8.04
CA PRO A 61 -8.46 -6.18 9.17
C PRO A 61 -6.98 -5.80 9.30
N ASP A 62 -6.29 -5.68 8.16
CA ASP A 62 -4.87 -5.36 8.07
C ASP A 62 -4.66 -4.04 7.30
N PRO A 63 -4.07 -2.98 7.89
CA PRO A 63 -3.93 -1.69 7.21
C PRO A 63 -3.11 -1.76 5.92
N SER A 64 -3.52 -1.01 4.88
CA SER A 64 -2.87 -0.97 3.56
C SER A 64 -1.39 -0.58 3.63
N ALA A 65 -1.03 0.28 4.59
CA ALA A 65 0.31 0.80 4.79
C ALA A 65 1.02 0.24 6.04
N ALA A 66 0.61 -0.91 6.58
CA ALA A 66 1.16 -1.47 7.82
C ALA A 66 2.70 -1.64 7.79
N CYS A 67 3.28 -1.93 6.62
CA CYS A 67 4.73 -2.08 6.47
C CYS A 67 5.53 -0.82 6.82
N LEU A 68 4.93 0.38 6.72
CA LEU A 68 5.58 1.63 7.07
C LEU A 68 5.84 1.78 8.58
N GLN A 69 5.26 0.91 9.40
CA GLN A 69 5.42 0.92 10.85
C GLN A 69 6.58 0.04 11.34
N TYR A 70 6.88 -1.05 10.63
CA TYR A 70 7.88 -2.04 11.08
C TYR A 70 9.04 -2.26 10.11
N CYS A 71 8.93 -1.80 8.86
CA CYS A 71 9.98 -2.01 7.86
C CYS A 71 11.17 -1.07 8.12
N GLN A 72 12.37 -1.63 8.21
CA GLN A 72 13.62 -0.87 8.36
C GLN A 72 13.91 0.13 7.23
N PHE A 73 13.20 0.03 6.10
CA PHE A 73 13.34 0.93 4.95
C PHE A 73 12.19 1.95 4.86
N ALA A 74 11.29 2.02 5.85
CA ALA A 74 10.07 2.83 5.80
C ALA A 74 10.34 4.31 5.51
N ASP A 75 11.40 4.91 6.06
CA ASP A 75 11.72 6.33 5.82
C ASP A 75 11.98 6.63 4.34
N LYS A 76 12.63 5.70 3.62
CA LYS A 76 12.86 5.84 2.18
C LYS A 76 11.54 5.78 1.41
N CYS A 77 10.65 4.86 1.81
CA CYS A 77 9.33 4.73 1.20
C CYS A 77 8.46 5.97 1.45
N ARG A 78 8.49 6.55 2.65
CA ARG A 78 7.76 7.79 2.97
C ARG A 78 8.17 8.93 2.04
N GLY A 79 9.46 9.14 1.82
CA GLY A 79 9.93 10.16 0.87
C GLY A 79 9.42 9.95 -0.56
N ILE A 80 9.31 8.70 -1.01
CA ILE A 80 8.80 8.36 -2.34
C ILE A 80 7.29 8.62 -2.44
N ILE A 81 6.52 8.25 -1.41
CA ILE A 81 5.08 8.50 -1.33
C ILE A 81 4.82 10.02 -1.39
N GLU A 82 5.51 10.80 -0.55
CA GLU A 82 5.35 12.26 -0.53
C GLU A 82 5.71 12.91 -1.86
N SER A 83 6.75 12.44 -2.56
CA SER A 83 7.14 12.98 -3.86
C SER A 83 6.09 12.81 -4.98
N ARG A 84 5.11 11.91 -4.76
CA ARG A 84 4.08 11.56 -5.75
C ARG A 84 2.69 12.10 -5.38
N LYS A 85 2.51 12.64 -4.17
CA LYS A 85 1.31 13.40 -3.81
C LYS A 85 1.37 14.74 -4.56
N ARG A 86 0.63 14.85 -5.67
CA ARG A 86 0.41 16.10 -6.41
C ARG A 86 -0.80 16.84 -5.86
#